data_AF-A0A959IBG6-F1
#
_entry.id   AF-A0A959IBG6-F1
#
_cell.length_a   1.000
_cell.length_b   1.000
_cell.length_c   1.000
_cell.angle_alpha   90.00
_cell.angle_beta   90.00
_cell.angle_gamma   90.00
#
_symmetry.space_group_name_H-M   'P 1'
#
loop_
_entity.id
_entity.type
_entity.pdbx_description
1 polymer ?
#
loop_
_entity_poly.entity_id
_entity_poly.type
_entity_poly.pdbx_seq_one_letter_code
_entity_poly.pdbx_strand_id
1 'polypeptide(L)'
;MTDGETLDEALFNASEALSGILGWMLDENQPIPDPSPAGDGRVLVAPDARTQAALLIHRARGERSLAELARALETSWLSAQRLKNPRHSPTLRQLEKAAALGKRLVLALE
;
A
#
# COMPACT_ATOMS: atom_id res chain seq x y z
N MET A 1 -7.71 -3.46 -17.57
CA MET A 1 -6.89 -3.21 -18.77
C MET A 1 -6.95 -1.72 -19.02
N THR A 2 -5.80 -1.11 -19.30
CA THR A 2 -5.66 0.33 -19.57
C THR A 2 -4.55 0.49 -20.61
N ASP A 3 -4.48 1.64 -21.26
CA ASP A 3 -3.57 1.97 -22.35
C ASP A 3 -3.15 3.44 -22.27
N GLY A 4 -2.29 3.87 -23.19
CA GLY A 4 -1.86 5.26 -23.35
C GLY A 4 -1.23 5.44 -24.73
N GLU A 5 -1.27 6.65 -25.28
CA GLU A 5 -0.73 6.95 -26.61
C GLU A 5 0.80 6.99 -26.62
N THR A 6 1.40 7.25 -25.47
CA THR A 6 2.84 7.23 -25.24
C THR A 6 3.20 6.23 -24.14
N LEU A 7 4.49 5.86 -24.07
CA LEU A 7 4.97 5.00 -22.98
C LEU A 7 4.71 5.64 -21.61
N ASP A 8 4.97 6.94 -21.47
CA ASP A 8 4.78 7.65 -20.21
C ASP A 8 3.31 7.66 -19.78
N GLU A 9 2.40 7.89 -20.72
CA GLU A 9 0.97 7.84 -20.46
C GLU A 9 0.52 6.41 -20.11
N ALA A 10 0.99 5.40 -20.84
CA ALA A 10 0.67 4.01 -20.54
C ALA A 10 1.17 3.59 -19.14
N LEU A 11 2.37 4.04 -18.74
CA LEU A 11 2.92 3.81 -17.39
C LEU A 11 2.12 4.54 -16.31
N PHE A 12 1.74 5.79 -16.55
CA PHE A 12 0.90 6.57 -15.64
C PHE A 12 -0.46 5.89 -15.45
N ASN A 13 -1.14 5.56 -16.55
CA ASN A 13 -2.44 4.90 -16.52
C ASN A 13 -2.36 3.51 -15.89
N ALA A 14 -1.27 2.76 -16.13
CA ALA A 14 -1.02 1.48 -15.46
C ALA A 14 -0.86 1.65 -13.94
N SER A 15 -0.17 2.70 -13.48
CA SER A 15 -0.03 3.01 -12.04
C SER A 15 -1.37 3.34 -11.40
N GLU A 16 -2.19 4.18 -12.06
CA GLU A 16 -3.54 4.51 -11.59
C GLU A 16 -4.44 3.27 -11.52
N ALA A 17 -4.44 2.46 -12.59
CA ALA A 17 -5.22 1.23 -12.64
C ALA A 17 -4.78 0.22 -11.56
N LEU A 18 -3.46 0.08 -11.35
CA LEU A 18 -2.90 -0.79 -10.33
C LEU A 18 -3.27 -0.31 -8.92
N SER A 19 -3.20 1.00 -8.67
CA SER A 19 -3.61 1.61 -7.40
C SER A 19 -5.10 1.37 -7.14
N GLY A 20 -5.94 1.53 -8.15
CA GLY A 20 -7.38 1.28 -8.07
C GLY A 20 -7.71 -0.17 -7.71
N ILE A 21 -7.14 -1.15 -8.43
CA ILE A 21 -7.45 -2.57 -8.18
C ILE A 21 -6.90 -3.03 -6.82
N LEU A 22 -5.66 -2.67 -6.46
CA LEU A 22 -5.10 -3.02 -5.16
C LEU A 22 -5.84 -2.34 -4.01
N GLY A 23 -6.32 -1.12 -4.24
CA GLY A 23 -7.14 -0.40 -3.30
C GLY A 23 -8.48 -1.11 -3.05
N TRP A 24 -9.17 -1.53 -4.11
CA TRP A 24 -10.38 -2.34 -4.00
C TRP A 24 -10.12 -3.67 -3.28
N MET A 25 -9.03 -4.36 -3.60
CA MET A 25 -8.68 -5.63 -2.93
C MET A 25 -8.44 -5.43 -1.43
N LEU A 26 -7.82 -4.33 -1.01
CA LEU A 26 -7.65 -3.97 0.40
C LEU A 26 -9.00 -3.73 1.11
N ASP A 27 -9.92 -3.01 0.45
CA ASP A 27 -11.25 -2.71 0.98
C ASP A 27 -12.08 -3.98 1.17
N GLU A 28 -12.08 -4.86 0.16
CA GLU A 28 -12.85 -6.12 0.14
C GLU A 28 -12.12 -7.28 0.83
N ASN A 29 -10.99 -6.99 1.50
CA ASN A 29 -10.14 -7.96 2.19
C ASN A 29 -9.80 -9.19 1.33
N GLN A 30 -9.56 -8.94 0.03
CA GLN A 30 -9.14 -9.96 -0.93
C GLN A 30 -7.66 -10.31 -0.71
N PRO A 31 -7.23 -11.54 -1.05
CA PRO A 31 -5.82 -11.91 -1.03
C PRO A 31 -5.00 -11.00 -1.95
N ILE A 32 -3.99 -10.32 -1.42
CA ILE A 32 -3.09 -9.48 -2.21
C ILE A 32 -1.93 -10.34 -2.74
N PRO A 33 -1.76 -10.48 -4.06
CA PRO A 33 -0.64 -11.21 -4.62
C PRO A 33 0.67 -10.42 -4.42
N ASP A 34 1.77 -11.16 -4.30
CA ASP A 34 3.10 -10.57 -4.40
C ASP A 34 3.46 -10.31 -5.87
N PRO A 35 4.22 -9.24 -6.16
CA PRO A 35 4.65 -8.95 -7.52
C PRO A 35 5.57 -10.07 -8.02
N SER A 36 5.40 -10.46 -9.28
CA SER A 36 6.37 -11.31 -9.97
C SER A 36 7.60 -10.49 -10.38
N PRO A 37 8.77 -11.15 -10.56
CA PRO A 37 9.94 -10.49 -11.14
C PRO A 37 9.63 -9.92 -12.54
N ALA A 38 10.26 -8.80 -12.89
CA ALA A 38 10.25 -8.35 -14.27
C ALA A 38 10.95 -9.40 -15.16
N GLY A 39 10.26 -9.83 -16.21
CA GLY A 39 10.89 -10.60 -17.29
C GLY A 39 11.59 -9.69 -18.30
N ASP A 40 12.36 -10.28 -19.21
CA ASP A 40 13.09 -9.53 -20.24
C ASP A 40 12.17 -8.61 -21.05
N GLY A 41 12.58 -7.34 -21.17
CA GLY A 41 11.84 -6.30 -21.89
C GLY A 41 10.56 -5.82 -21.20
N ARG A 42 10.28 -6.25 -19.96
CA ARG A 42 9.12 -5.77 -19.18
C ARG A 42 9.53 -4.74 -18.15
N VAL A 43 8.61 -3.83 -17.85
CA VAL A 43 8.74 -2.79 -16.84
C VAL A 43 7.87 -3.12 -15.64
N LEU A 44 8.37 -2.84 -14.43
CA LEU A 44 7.54 -2.87 -13.23
C LEU A 44 6.81 -1.54 -13.09
N VAL A 45 5.58 -1.62 -12.61
CA VAL A 45 4.77 -0.45 -12.27
C VAL A 45 4.48 -0.50 -10.79
N ALA A 46 4.77 0.59 -10.08
CA ALA A 46 4.39 0.76 -8.69
C ALA A 46 3.03 1.46 -8.61
N PRO A 47 2.15 1.08 -7.67
CA PRO A 47 0.97 1.89 -7.38
C PRO A 47 1.38 3.20 -6.69
N ASP A 48 0.43 4.11 -6.47
CA ASP A 48 0.66 5.37 -5.77
C ASP A 48 1.18 5.16 -4.33
N ALA A 49 1.84 6.18 -3.78
CA ALA A 49 2.51 6.08 -2.47
C ALA A 49 1.53 5.77 -1.32
N ARG A 50 0.28 6.25 -1.40
CA ARG A 50 -0.75 6.00 -0.38
C ARG A 50 -1.23 4.54 -0.41
N THR A 51 -1.38 3.95 -1.59
CA THR A 51 -1.72 2.53 -1.76
C THR A 51 -0.56 1.67 -1.33
N GLN A 52 0.68 2.02 -1.71
CA GLN A 52 1.89 1.35 -1.20
C GLN A 52 1.93 1.34 0.33
N ALA A 53 1.69 2.47 0.98
CA ALA A 53 1.63 2.56 2.43
C ALA A 53 0.56 1.65 3.04
N ALA A 54 -0.66 1.66 2.52
CA ALA A 54 -1.74 0.80 2.99
C ALA A 54 -1.41 -0.70 2.84
N LEU A 55 -0.79 -1.09 1.72
CA LEU A 55 -0.31 -2.45 1.46
C LEU A 55 0.77 -2.89 2.45
N LEU A 56 1.74 -2.03 2.73
CA LEU A 56 2.80 -2.30 3.72
C LEU A 56 2.22 -2.48 5.12
N ILE A 57 1.26 -1.65 5.51
CA ILE A 57 0.58 -1.75 6.80
C ILE A 57 -0.25 -3.03 6.88
N HIS A 58 -0.98 -3.36 5.80
CA HIS A 58 -1.72 -4.62 5.71
C HIS A 58 -0.79 -5.83 5.93
N ARG A 59 0.35 -5.88 5.24
CA ARG A 59 1.36 -6.93 5.41
C ARG A 59 2.00 -6.94 6.80
N ALA A 60 2.36 -5.78 7.35
CA ALA A 60 2.99 -5.68 8.67
C ALA A 60 2.03 -6.10 9.80
N ARG A 61 0.73 -5.80 9.65
CA ARG A 61 -0.32 -6.28 10.56
C ARG A 61 -0.38 -7.81 10.57
N GLY A 62 -0.32 -8.43 9.40
CA GLY A 62 -0.56 -9.86 9.22
C GLY A 62 -1.94 -10.26 9.76
N GLU A 63 -1.99 -11.35 10.51
CA GLU A 63 -3.21 -11.89 11.13
C GLU A 63 -3.73 -11.11 12.34
N ARG A 64 -3.00 -10.08 12.80
CA ARG A 64 -3.42 -9.28 13.95
C ARG A 64 -4.75 -8.57 13.67
N SER A 65 -5.63 -8.59 14.65
CA SER A 65 -6.87 -7.82 14.63
C SER A 65 -6.59 -6.31 14.57
N LEU A 66 -7.59 -5.56 14.15
CA LEU A 66 -7.48 -4.09 14.12
C LEU A 66 -7.34 -3.48 15.53
N ALA A 67 -7.88 -4.15 16.55
CA ALA A 67 -7.73 -3.75 17.95
C ALA A 67 -6.29 -3.95 18.45
N GLU A 68 -5.65 -5.07 18.09
CA GLU A 68 -4.24 -5.31 18.41
C GLU A 68 -3.33 -4.32 17.70
N LEU A 69 -3.63 -4.01 16.43
CA LEU A 69 -2.94 -2.94 15.70
C LEU A 69 -3.10 -1.60 16.44
N ALA A 70 -4.31 -1.17 16.75
CA ALA A 70 -4.54 0.10 17.45
C ALA A 70 -3.78 0.19 18.78
N ARG A 71 -3.75 -0.91 19.55
CA ARG A 71 -3.02 -1.01 20.82
C ARG A 71 -1.51 -0.91 20.63
N ALA A 72 -0.95 -1.62 19.65
CA ALA A 72 0.47 -1.58 19.34
C ALA A 72 0.94 -0.19 18.86
N LEU A 73 0.05 0.57 18.21
CA LEU A 73 0.33 1.93 17.73
C LEU A 73 0.04 3.03 18.76
N GLU A 74 -0.50 2.65 19.92
CA GLU A 74 -1.03 3.56 20.94
C GLU A 74 -1.94 4.62 20.31
N THR A 75 -2.94 4.15 19.57
CA THR A 75 -3.86 5.01 18.82
C THR A 75 -5.30 4.52 18.92
N SER A 76 -6.24 5.34 18.45
CA SER A 76 -7.65 4.96 18.43
C SER A 76 -7.92 3.89 17.37
N TRP A 77 -8.97 3.09 17.56
CA TRP A 77 -9.40 2.12 16.57
C TRP A 77 -9.66 2.76 15.19
N LEU A 78 -10.30 3.93 15.15
CA LEU A 78 -10.58 4.67 13.91
C LEU A 78 -9.28 5.13 13.23
N SER A 79 -8.30 5.60 14.00
CA SER A 79 -6.98 5.98 13.48
C SER A 79 -6.25 4.77 12.88
N ALA A 80 -6.32 3.61 13.54
CA ALA A 80 -5.76 2.37 13.01
C ALA A 80 -6.52 1.87 11.76
N GLN A 81 -7.84 2.04 11.72
CA GLN A 81 -8.66 1.67 10.56
C GLN A 81 -8.26 2.49 9.33
N ARG A 82 -8.08 3.80 9.50
CA ARG A 82 -7.67 4.72 8.43
C ARG A 82 -6.32 4.36 7.83
N LEU A 83 -5.41 3.80 8.61
CA LEU A 83 -4.09 3.36 8.13
C LEU A 83 -4.15 2.21 7.13
N LYS A 84 -5.24 1.43 7.13
CA LYS A 84 -5.47 0.38 6.13
C LYS A 84 -6.19 0.89 4.88
N ASN A 85 -6.72 2.12 4.91
CA ASN A 85 -7.55 2.64 3.85
C ASN A 85 -6.66 3.22 2.74
N PRO A 86 -6.66 2.64 1.53
CA PRO A 86 -5.84 3.12 0.40
C PRO A 86 -6.30 4.49 -0.11
N ARG A 87 -7.45 5.02 0.34
CA ARG A 87 -7.92 6.39 0.08
C ARG A 87 -7.45 7.42 1.09
N HIS A 88 -6.81 6.99 2.17
CA HIS A 88 -6.27 7.88 3.18
C HIS A 88 -4.75 7.98 3.03
N SER A 89 -4.22 9.20 2.96
CA SER A 89 -2.78 9.44 2.99
C SER A 89 -2.29 9.47 4.45
N PRO A 90 -1.58 8.44 4.93
CA PRO A 90 -1.05 8.46 6.29
C PRO A 90 0.10 9.46 6.41
N THR A 91 0.21 10.08 7.57
CA THR A 91 1.36 10.93 7.91
C THR A 91 2.61 10.07 8.20
N LEU A 92 3.81 10.65 8.02
CA LEU A 92 5.07 9.98 8.36
C LEU A 92 5.09 9.44 9.80
N ARG A 93 4.56 10.21 10.76
CA ARG A 93 4.45 9.78 12.16
C ARG A 93 3.57 8.53 12.32
N GLN A 94 2.49 8.41 11.56
CA GLN A 94 1.64 7.23 11.60
C GLN A 94 2.33 6.02 10.94
N LEU A 95 3.08 6.24 9.85
CA LEU A 95 3.88 5.21 9.19
C LEU A 95 4.98 4.67 10.10
N GLU A 96 5.69 5.56 10.79
CA GLU A 96 6.76 5.19 11.72
C GLU A 96 6.21 4.35 12.89
N LYS A 97 5.07 4.77 13.47
CA LYS A 97 4.36 3.95 14.46
C LYS A 97 3.98 2.59 13.89
N ALA A 98 3.41 2.55 12.68
CA ALA A 98 3.02 1.29 12.03
C ALA A 98 4.20 0.34 11.80
N ALA A 99 5.37 0.90 11.49
CA ALA A 99 6.59 0.13 11.36
C ALA A 99 7.05 -0.48 12.69
N ALA A 100 6.69 0.07 13.86
CA ALA A 100 7.08 -0.47 15.17
C ALA A 100 6.59 -1.91 15.45
N LEU A 101 5.76 -2.48 14.56
CA LEU A 101 5.38 -3.90 14.52
C LEU A 101 6.52 -4.84 14.08
N GLY A 102 7.78 -4.50 14.36
CA GLY A 102 8.96 -5.28 13.99
C GLY A 102 9.52 -4.94 12.60
N LYS A 103 9.23 -3.76 12.07
CA LYS A 103 9.78 -3.19 10.84
C LYS A 103 10.46 -1.85 11.14
N ARG A 104 11.04 -1.23 10.11
CA ARG A 104 11.63 0.10 10.17
C ARG A 104 11.16 0.89 8.96
N LEU A 105 10.68 2.12 9.18
CA LEU A 105 10.35 3.01 8.07
C LEU A 105 11.65 3.46 7.40
N VAL A 106 11.73 3.28 6.09
CA VAL A 106 12.82 3.75 5.24
C VAL A 106 12.20 4.52 4.10
N LEU A 107 12.70 5.73 3.86
CA LEU A 107 12.33 6.55 2.71
C LEU A 107 13.53 6.59 1.76
N ALA A 108 13.27 6.35 0.48
CA ALA A 108 14.22 6.49 -0.60
C ALA A 108 13.57 7.31 -1.72
N LEU A 109 14.40 8.08 -2.43
CA LEU A 109 14.04 8.68 -3.71
C LEU A 109 14.81 7.89 -4.76
N GLU A 110 14.12 7.43 -5.78
CA GLU A 110 14.66 6.67 -6.91
C GLU A 110 14.49 7.47 -8.20
#